data_AF-M6E970-F1
#
_entry.id   AF-M6E970-F1
#
_cell.length_a   1.000
_cell.length_b   1.000
_cell.length_c   1.000
_cell.angle_alpha   90.00
_cell.angle_beta   90.00
_cell.angle_gamma   90.00
#
_symmetry.space_group_name_H-M   'P 1'
#
loop_
_entity.id
_entity.type
_entity.pdbx_description
1 polymer ?
#
loop_
_entity_poly.entity_id
_entity_poly.type
_entity_poly.pdbx_seq_one_letter_code
_entity_poly.pdbx_strand_id
1 'polypeptide(L)'
;MAQRYYLYYKQTGSGNPTVGKPSGYSQFLHNPDAKRMSFVLPENQGRAQEQIGKFIQDFQRLNAGKFAITNAVTQPTSGPAPTPKPPVPKPPVGGVDPKPSTTVITNSGKTEPEKTDNNSFIILIAIGLGLVFVPKFFKKRKR
;
A
#
# COMPACT_ATOMS: atom_id res chain seq x y z
N MET A 1 22.10 0.77 -3.93
CA MET A 1 21.57 1.26 -2.63
C MET A 1 20.50 0.28 -2.19
N ALA A 2 20.53 -0.20 -0.95
CA ALA A 2 19.48 -1.08 -0.46
C ALA A 2 18.12 -0.34 -0.45
N GLN A 3 17.04 -1.09 -0.63
CA GLN A 3 15.68 -0.57 -0.57
C GLN A 3 14.96 -1.21 0.62
N ARG A 4 14.02 -0.48 1.21
CA ARG A 4 13.15 -0.99 2.28
C ARG A 4 11.72 -0.93 1.80
N TYR A 5 11.02 -2.05 1.95
CA TYR A 5 9.59 -2.13 1.70
C TYR A 5 8.84 -1.76 2.97
N TYR A 6 7.86 -0.88 2.84
CA TYR A 6 6.98 -0.45 3.91
C TYR A 6 5.55 -0.85 3.58
N LEU A 7 4.87 -1.45 4.56
CA LEU A 7 3.48 -1.86 4.49
C LEU A 7 2.71 -1.16 5.61
N TYR A 8 1.70 -0.40 5.22
CA TYR A 8 0.78 0.27 6.12
C TYR A 8 -0.50 -0.57 6.22
N TYR A 9 -1.06 -0.64 7.41
CA TYR A 9 -2.27 -1.41 7.65
C TYR A 9 -3.24 -0.66 8.56
N LYS A 10 -4.50 -1.08 8.56
CA LYS A 10 -5.53 -0.62 9.48
C LYS A 10 -6.24 -1.79 10.12
N GLN A 11 -6.77 -1.58 11.31
CA GLN A 11 -7.67 -2.54 11.94
C GLN A 11 -9.03 -2.49 11.23
N THR A 12 -9.61 -3.65 10.97
CA THR A 12 -10.94 -3.81 10.33
C THR A 12 -11.96 -4.42 11.27
N GLY A 13 -11.54 -5.15 12.30
CA GLY A 13 -12.42 -5.76 13.29
C GLY A 13 -12.63 -4.89 14.54
N SER A 14 -13.58 -5.28 15.39
CA SER A 14 -13.79 -4.70 16.72
C SER A 14 -12.81 -5.29 17.76
N GLY A 15 -12.65 -4.60 18.89
CA GLY A 15 -11.76 -5.00 19.99
C GLY A 15 -10.34 -4.46 19.87
N ASN A 16 -9.40 -5.07 20.59
CA ASN A 16 -7.98 -4.70 20.59
C ASN A 16 -7.10 -5.88 20.12
N PRO A 17 -7.27 -6.35 18.87
CA PRO A 17 -6.50 -7.47 18.36
C PRO A 17 -5.02 -7.12 18.26
N THR A 18 -4.15 -8.07 18.60
CA THR A 18 -2.72 -7.95 18.31
C THR A 18 -2.46 -8.28 16.83
N VAL A 19 -1.66 -7.45 16.16
CA VAL A 19 -1.27 -7.70 14.77
C VAL A 19 -0.24 -8.84 14.70
N GLY A 20 -0.51 -9.83 13.85
CA GLY A 20 0.41 -10.90 13.52
C GLY A 20 1.56 -10.37 12.66
N LYS A 21 2.80 -10.71 13.05
CA LYS A 21 4.03 -10.23 12.42
C LYS A 21 4.62 -11.32 11.51
N PRO A 22 4.77 -11.08 10.21
CA PRO A 22 5.50 -11.99 9.32
C PRO A 22 6.97 -12.15 9.77
N SER A 23 7.51 -13.37 9.68
CA SER A 23 8.87 -13.71 10.11
C SER A 23 9.77 -14.10 8.93
N GLY A 24 11.10 -14.02 9.12
CA GLY A 24 12.09 -14.40 8.10
C GLY A 24 12.45 -13.31 7.10
N TYR A 25 12.14 -12.05 7.42
CA TYR A 25 12.46 -10.88 6.59
C TYR A 25 13.65 -10.11 7.16
N SER A 26 14.57 -9.68 6.29
CA SER A 26 15.80 -8.99 6.70
C SER A 26 15.51 -7.64 7.33
N GLN A 27 16.11 -7.38 8.50
CA GLN A 27 15.95 -6.14 9.26
C GLN A 27 14.48 -5.71 9.42
N PHE A 28 13.61 -6.68 9.71
CA PHE A 28 12.19 -6.46 9.91
C PHE A 28 11.94 -5.48 11.07
N LEU A 29 11.11 -4.47 10.82
CA LEU A 29 10.69 -3.48 11.81
C LEU A 29 9.16 -3.40 11.81
N HIS A 30 8.57 -3.36 13.00
CA HIS A 30 7.15 -3.15 13.20
C HIS A 30 6.93 -1.94 14.11
N ASN A 31 6.20 -0.94 13.61
CA ASN A 31 5.78 0.24 14.35
C ASN A 31 4.25 0.18 14.53
N PRO A 32 3.75 -0.15 15.74
CA PRO A 32 2.32 -0.27 16.01
C PRO A 32 1.60 1.09 16.09
N ASP A 33 2.30 2.19 16.35
CA ASP A 33 1.72 3.53 16.45
C ASP A 33 1.38 4.06 15.05
N ALA A 34 2.34 3.94 14.12
CA ALA A 34 2.17 4.29 12.72
C ALA A 34 1.44 3.20 11.89
N LYS A 35 1.01 2.11 12.54
CA LYS A 35 0.41 0.91 11.91
C LYS A 35 1.19 0.47 10.66
N ARG A 36 2.50 0.30 10.84
CA ARG A 36 3.45 0.08 9.74
C ARG A 36 4.40 -1.07 10.03
N MET A 37 4.63 -1.92 9.03
CA MET A 37 5.69 -2.92 9.04
C MET A 37 6.66 -2.67 7.89
N SER A 38 7.91 -3.06 8.03
CA SER A 38 8.90 -2.89 6.97
C SER A 38 10.02 -3.91 7.05
N PHE A 39 10.68 -4.16 5.92
CA PHE A 39 11.88 -4.99 5.85
C PHE A 39 12.78 -4.54 4.70
N VAL A 40 14.07 -4.87 4.78
CA VAL A 40 15.02 -4.55 3.72
C VAL A 40 14.92 -5.57 2.60
N LEU A 41 14.80 -5.06 1.38
CA LEU A 41 14.75 -5.83 0.16
C LEU A 41 16.17 -6.24 -0.27
N PRO A 42 16.31 -7.44 -0.84
CA PRO A 42 17.56 -7.84 -1.49
C PRO A 42 17.82 -6.96 -2.72
N GLU A 43 19.10 -6.82 -3.09
CA GLU A 43 19.49 -6.02 -4.26
C GLU A 43 19.01 -6.63 -5.58
N ASN A 44 18.84 -7.95 -5.61
CA ASN A 44 18.27 -8.66 -6.76
C ASN A 44 16.76 -8.38 -6.86
N GLN A 45 16.35 -7.71 -7.94
CA GLN A 45 14.97 -7.28 -8.14
C GLN A 45 13.96 -8.43 -8.19
N GLY A 46 14.31 -9.58 -8.80
CA GLY A 46 13.43 -10.75 -8.84
C GLY A 46 13.15 -11.30 -7.45
N ARG A 47 14.22 -11.50 -6.66
CA ARG A 47 14.09 -11.93 -5.25
C ARG A 47 13.36 -10.90 -4.39
N ALA A 48 13.50 -9.60 -4.70
CA ALA A 48 12.80 -8.54 -3.98
C ALA A 48 11.29 -8.63 -4.21
N GLN A 49 10.84 -8.81 -5.45
CA GLN A 49 9.42 -8.98 -5.77
C GLN A 49 8.83 -10.23 -5.12
N GLU A 50 9.56 -11.35 -5.14
CA GLU A 50 9.16 -12.59 -4.46
C GLU A 50 8.99 -12.38 -2.95
N GLN A 51 9.95 -11.71 -2.30
CA GLN A 51 9.86 -11.41 -0.87
C GLN A 51 8.71 -10.47 -0.55
N ILE A 52 8.42 -9.47 -1.37
CA ILE A 52 7.26 -8.59 -1.22
C ILE A 52 5.97 -9.40 -1.31
N GLY A 53 5.83 -10.24 -2.33
CA GLY A 53 4.65 -11.09 -2.51
C GLY A 53 4.43 -12.01 -1.32
N LYS A 54 5.48 -12.70 -0.87
CA LYS A 54 5.45 -13.56 0.32
C LYS A 54 5.09 -12.77 1.58
N PHE A 55 5.63 -11.56 1.74
CA PHE A 55 5.37 -10.70 2.88
C PHE A 55 3.90 -10.29 2.96
N ILE A 56 3.31 -9.88 1.84
CA ILE A 56 1.89 -9.53 1.73
C ILE A 56 1.02 -10.75 2.05
N GLN A 57 1.35 -11.92 1.48
CA GLN A 57 0.61 -13.15 1.72
C GLN A 57 0.67 -13.56 3.20
N ASP A 58 1.85 -13.53 3.82
CA ASP A 58 2.03 -13.83 5.24
C ASP A 58 1.25 -12.84 6.10
N PHE A 59 1.29 -11.54 5.78
CA PHE A 59 0.52 -10.54 6.49
C PHE A 59 -0.97 -10.84 6.44
N GLN A 60 -1.53 -11.10 5.25
CA GLN A 60 -2.95 -11.40 5.08
C GLN A 60 -3.34 -12.68 5.81
N ARG A 61 -2.53 -13.74 5.71
CA ARG A 61 -2.77 -15.02 6.40
C ARG A 61 -2.81 -14.85 7.92
N LEU A 62 -1.85 -14.11 8.49
CA LEU A 62 -1.75 -13.91 9.93
C LEU A 62 -2.80 -12.94 10.48
N ASN A 63 -3.31 -12.04 9.65
CA ASN A 63 -4.17 -10.94 10.07
C ASN A 63 -5.58 -10.97 9.44
N ALA A 64 -5.96 -12.08 8.81
CA ALA A 64 -7.24 -12.25 8.16
C ALA A 64 -8.40 -11.84 9.06
N GLY A 65 -9.29 -10.97 8.54
CA GLY A 65 -10.46 -10.46 9.25
C GLY A 65 -10.17 -9.43 10.37
N LYS A 66 -8.90 -9.20 10.74
CA LYS A 66 -8.52 -8.29 11.83
C LYS A 66 -7.84 -7.02 11.33
N PHE A 67 -6.96 -7.16 10.34
CA PHE A 67 -6.26 -6.04 9.72
C PHE A 67 -6.25 -6.16 8.20
N ALA A 68 -6.30 -5.00 7.54
CA ALA A 68 -6.17 -4.88 6.09
C ALA A 68 -5.03 -3.94 5.74
N ILE A 69 -4.36 -4.24 4.62
CA ILE A 69 -3.32 -3.40 4.05
C ILE A 69 -3.99 -2.14 3.48
N THR A 70 -3.46 -0.96 3.81
CA THR A 70 -3.96 0.32 3.31
C THR A 70 -3.08 0.92 2.24
N ASN A 71 -1.76 0.73 2.36
CA ASN A 71 -0.79 1.25 1.40
C ASN A 71 0.51 0.45 1.53
N ALA A 72 1.33 0.45 0.48
CA ALA A 72 2.68 -0.04 0.53
C ALA A 72 3.61 0.74 -0.40
N VAL A 73 4.85 0.92 0.02
CA VAL A 73 5.85 1.70 -0.75
C VAL A 73 7.25 1.15 -0.52
N THR A 74 8.07 1.18 -1.56
CA THR A 74 9.51 0.93 -1.49
C THR A 74 10.25 2.26 -1.41
N GLN A 75 11.18 2.40 -0.46
CA GLN A 75 12.05 3.58 -0.37
C GLN A 75 13.51 3.16 -0.32
N PRO A 76 14.44 3.95 -0.90
CA PRO A 76 15.86 3.72 -0.72
C PRO A 76 16.26 3.88 0.75
N THR A 77 17.22 3.10 1.22
CA THR A 77 17.71 3.14 2.62
C THR A 77 18.86 4.14 2.82
N SER A 78 19.03 5.13 1.95
CA SER A 78 20.14 6.10 2.05
C SER A 78 19.88 7.18 3.11
N GLY A 79 20.71 7.23 4.16
CA GLY A 79 20.82 8.36 5.11
C GLY A 79 20.11 8.16 6.47
N PRO A 80 20.51 8.88 7.54
CA PRO A 80 20.38 8.47 8.94
C PRO A 80 18.92 8.18 9.33
N ALA A 81 18.75 7.31 10.33
CA ALA A 81 17.47 7.21 11.05
C ALA A 81 16.93 8.63 11.31
N PRO A 82 15.63 8.90 11.15
CA PRO A 82 15.08 10.19 11.51
C PRO A 82 15.45 10.41 12.98
N THR A 83 16.35 11.37 13.22
CA THR A 83 16.64 11.84 14.57
C THR A 83 15.30 12.24 15.18
N PRO A 84 14.99 11.84 16.43
CA PRO A 84 13.85 12.36 17.14
C PRO A 84 13.92 13.88 17.05
N LYS A 85 12.94 14.50 16.39
CA LYS A 85 12.85 15.95 16.35
C LYS A 85 12.83 16.43 17.81
N PRO A 86 13.77 17.30 18.25
CA PRO A 86 13.70 17.87 19.59
C PRO A 86 12.32 18.50 19.78
N PRO A 87 11.69 18.39 20.97
CA PRO A 87 10.39 18.98 21.20
C PRO A 87 10.45 20.47 20.84
N VAL A 88 9.59 20.85 19.90
CA VAL A 88 9.44 22.25 19.47
C VAL A 88 9.07 23.07 20.71
N PRO A 89 9.83 24.14 21.05
CA PRO A 89 9.42 25.04 22.13
C PRO A 89 8.05 25.63 21.79
N LYS A 90 7.11 25.60 22.74
CA LYS A 90 5.80 26.25 22.59
C LYS A 90 6.01 27.72 22.18
N PRO A 91 5.37 28.21 21.10
CA PRO A 91 5.39 29.63 20.76
C PRO A 91 4.72 30.45 21.88
N PRO A 92 5.21 31.66 22.17
CA PRO A 92 4.55 32.55 23.11
C PRO A 92 3.19 33.00 22.56
N VAL A 93 2.24 33.12 23.48
CA VAL A 93 0.85 33.54 23.23
C VAL A 93 0.84 35.05 23.00
N GLY A 94 0.32 35.52 21.87
CA GLY A 94 0.10 36.95 21.61
C GLY A 94 0.09 37.28 20.13
N GLY A 95 -1.11 37.48 19.57
CA GLY A 95 -1.35 37.56 18.13
C GLY A 95 -1.10 38.92 17.47
N VAL A 96 -1.13 38.90 16.14
CA VAL A 96 -1.86 39.81 15.23
C VAL A 96 -1.79 39.24 13.79
N ASP A 97 -2.97 39.11 13.18
CA ASP A 97 -3.35 38.94 11.75
C ASP A 97 -2.78 37.82 10.82
N PRO A 98 -3.64 37.09 10.08
CA PRO A 98 -3.24 36.06 9.13
C PRO A 98 -2.91 36.63 7.74
N LYS A 99 -1.70 36.35 7.25
CA LYS A 99 -1.37 36.50 5.82
C LYS A 99 -1.26 35.11 5.17
N PRO A 100 -2.05 34.80 4.12
CA PRO A 100 -1.92 33.52 3.43
C PRO A 100 -0.73 33.61 2.47
N SER A 101 0.27 32.75 2.65
CA SER A 101 1.26 32.48 1.60
C SER A 101 1.09 31.04 1.12
N THR A 102 0.19 30.93 0.16
CA THR A 102 0.09 29.85 -0.81
C THR A 102 1.39 29.81 -1.62
N THR A 103 2.13 28.71 -1.59
CA THR A 103 3.09 28.39 -2.66
C THR A 103 2.62 27.11 -3.34
N VAL A 104 1.74 27.32 -4.32
CA VAL A 104 1.36 26.35 -5.34
C VAL A 104 2.59 26.16 -6.24
N ILE A 105 3.11 24.93 -6.28
CA ILE A 105 4.06 24.55 -7.33
C ILE A 105 3.24 24.27 -8.59
N THR A 106 3.34 25.20 -9.52
CA THR A 106 2.82 25.17 -10.89
C THR A 106 3.50 24.05 -11.68
N ASN A 107 2.74 23.04 -12.10
CA ASN A 107 3.01 22.31 -13.33
C ASN A 107 1.82 22.55 -14.27
N SER A 108 1.91 23.64 -15.02
CA SER A 108 0.99 23.96 -16.10
C SER A 108 1.29 23.04 -17.29
N GLY A 109 0.64 21.89 -17.32
CA GLY A 109 0.47 21.08 -18.52
C GLY A 109 -1.03 20.91 -18.75
N LYS A 110 -1.61 21.70 -19.64
CA LYS A 110 -2.95 21.46 -20.21
C LYS A 110 -3.09 19.98 -20.55
N THR A 111 -4.19 19.34 -20.16
CA THR A 111 -5.30 18.93 -21.05
C THR A 111 -6.20 17.99 -20.25
N GLU A 112 -7.40 18.44 -19.89
CA GLU A 112 -8.53 17.54 -19.64
C GLU A 112 -8.97 17.03 -21.03
N PRO A 113 -9.20 15.72 -21.19
CA PRO A 113 -10.56 15.25 -20.94
C PRO A 113 -10.63 13.93 -20.18
N GLU A 114 -11.72 13.81 -19.44
CA GLU A 114 -12.33 12.57 -18.96
C GLU A 114 -12.26 11.44 -20.01
N LYS A 115 -11.66 10.30 -19.66
CA LYS A 115 -11.79 9.04 -20.40
C LYS A 115 -11.84 7.85 -19.45
N THR A 116 -13.07 7.37 -19.29
CA THR A 116 -13.54 6.00 -19.05
C THR A 116 -12.48 4.89 -18.96
N ASP A 117 -12.49 4.19 -17.82
CA ASP A 117 -11.81 2.93 -17.56
C ASP A 117 -12.29 1.81 -18.49
N ASN A 118 -11.62 1.66 -19.63
CA ASN A 118 -11.91 0.58 -20.59
C ASN A 118 -11.52 -0.82 -20.06
N ASN A 119 -10.71 -0.93 -19.01
CA ASN A 119 -10.33 -2.24 -18.46
C ASN A 119 -11.44 -2.88 -17.62
N SER A 120 -12.20 -2.11 -16.85
CA SER A 120 -13.32 -2.64 -16.06
C SER A 120 -14.46 -3.14 -16.95
N PHE A 121 -14.74 -2.42 -18.05
CA PHE A 121 -15.78 -2.83 -19.01
C PHE A 121 -15.38 -4.08 -19.83
N ILE A 122 -14.10 -4.20 -20.22
CA ILE A 122 -13.59 -5.42 -20.88
C ILE A 122 -13.66 -6.63 -19.94
N ILE A 123 -13.30 -6.48 -18.66
CA ILE A 123 -13.39 -7.56 -17.66
C ILE A 123 -14.87 -7.96 -17.43
N LEU A 124 -15.79 -6.99 -17.33
CA LEU A 124 -17.23 -7.26 -17.19
C LEU A 124 -17.82 -7.96 -18.42
N ILE A 125 -17.46 -7.55 -19.64
CA ILE A 125 -17.89 -8.20 -20.88
C ILE A 125 -17.31 -9.62 -20.97
N ALA A 126 -16.03 -9.82 -20.62
CA ALA A 126 -15.38 -11.12 -20.66
C ALA A 126 -16.01 -12.12 -19.67
N ILE A 127 -16.36 -11.68 -18.46
CA ILE A 127 -17.08 -12.50 -17.47
C ILE A 127 -18.50 -12.82 -17.97
N GLY A 128 -19.22 -11.84 -18.51
CA GLY A 128 -20.57 -12.02 -19.04
C GLY A 128 -20.63 -13.01 -20.20
N LEU A 129 -19.76 -12.87 -21.20
CA LEU A 129 -19.68 -13.81 -22.33
C LEU A 129 -19.18 -15.20 -21.89
N GLY A 130 -18.23 -15.27 -20.95
CA GLY A 130 -17.76 -16.53 -20.38
C GLY A 130 -18.88 -17.33 -19.71
N LEU A 131 -19.69 -16.70 -18.85
CA LEU A 131 -20.79 -17.38 -18.17
C LEU A 131 -21.91 -17.86 -19.11
N VAL A 132 -22.17 -17.15 -20.22
CA VAL A 132 -23.21 -17.56 -21.19
C VAL A 132 -22.72 -18.62 -22.17
N PHE A 133 -21.47 -18.54 -22.64
CA PHE A 133 -20.95 -19.45 -23.68
C PHE A 133 -20.29 -20.73 -23.13
N VAL A 134 -19.72 -20.71 -21.91
CA VAL A 134 -19.14 -21.90 -21.28
C VAL A 134 -20.15 -23.05 -21.13
N PRO A 135 -21.36 -22.87 -20.58
CA PRO A 135 -22.31 -23.99 -20.46
C PRO A 135 -22.80 -24.52 -21.83
N LYS A 136 -22.80 -23.68 -22.88
CA LYS A 136 -23.24 -24.06 -24.22
C LYS A 136 -22.20 -24.91 -24.96
N PHE A 137 -20.91 -24.70 -24.71
CA PHE A 137 -19.83 -25.48 -25.33
C PHE A 137 -19.60 -26.84 -24.66
N PHE A 138 -19.80 -26.95 -23.34
CA PHE A 138 -19.63 -28.23 -22.63
C PHE A 138 -20.78 -29.24 -22.88
N LYS A 139 -21.94 -28.80 -23.35
CA LYS A 139 -23.07 -29.70 -23.68
C LYS A 139 -22.91 -30.45 -25.00
N LYS A 140 -21.99 -30.04 -25.90
CA LYS A 140 -21.78 -30.69 -27.21
C LYS A 140 -20.78 -31.85 -27.21
N ARG A 141 -20.14 -32.16 -26.08
CA ARG A 141 -19.09 -33.21 -26.01
C ARG A 141 -19.54 -34.52 -25.37
N LYS A 142 -20.84 -34.67 -25.07
CA LYS A 142 -21.45 -35.95 -24.69
C LYS A 142 -22.59 -36.28 -25.65
N ARG A 143 -22.23 -36.74 -26.84
CA ARG A 143 -22.94 -37.74 -27.64
C ARG A 143 -21.93 -38.38 -28.57
#